data_AF-A0A967SIK8-F1
#
_entry.id   AF-A0A967SIK8-F1
#
_cell.length_a   1.000
_cell.length_b   1.000
_cell.length_c   1.000
_cell.angle_alpha   90.00
_cell.angle_beta   90.00
_cell.angle_gamma   90.00
#
_symmetry.space_group_name_H-M   'P 1'
#
loop_
_entity.id
_entity.type
_entity.pdbx_description
1 polymer ?
#
loop_
_entity_poly.entity_id
_entity_poly.type
_entity_poly.pdbx_seq_one_letter_code
_entity_poly.pdbx_strand_id
1 'polypeptide(L)' 'GKRTLSSELAEIPGVGPKRQQVLLSRFGSVRAIREAGVDAVTAVPGFSDTLARTIMSHLNESE' A
#
# COMPACT_ATOMS: atom_id res chain seq x y z
N GLY A 1 -6.98 6.24 -18.77
CA GLY A 1 -5.59 5.75 -18.65
C GLY A 1 -5.54 4.72 -17.54
N LYS A 2 -4.84 3.60 -17.71
CA LYS A 2 -4.76 2.55 -16.70
C LYS A 2 -3.76 2.99 -15.61
N ARG A 3 -4.28 3.48 -14.48
CA ARG A 3 -3.49 3.60 -13.25
C ARG A 3 -2.92 2.23 -12.96
N THR A 4 -1.59 2.12 -12.95
CA THR A 4 -0.92 0.87 -12.60
C THR A 4 -0.84 0.80 -11.08
N LEU A 5 -0.91 -0.42 -10.54
CA LEU A 5 -0.84 -0.69 -9.10
C LEU A 5 0.37 -0.01 -8.41
N SER A 6 1.48 0.09 -9.15
CA SER A 6 2.69 0.78 -8.68
C SER A 6 2.51 2.30 -8.60
N SER A 7 1.70 2.89 -9.48
CA SER A 7 1.46 4.34 -9.50
C SER A 7 0.64 4.79 -8.30
N GLU A 8 -0.45 4.08 -7.98
CA GLU A 8 -1.30 4.41 -6.83
C GLU A 8 -0.51 4.34 -5.51
N LEU A 9 0.33 3.32 -5.37
CA LEU A 9 1.22 3.20 -4.22
C LEU A 9 2.39 4.20 -4.24
N ALA A 10 2.74 4.78 -5.40
CA ALA A 10 3.81 5.77 -5.54
C ALA A 10 3.34 7.18 -5.21
N GLU A 11 2.05 7.46 -5.38
CA GLU A 11 1.43 8.71 -4.99
C GLU A 11 1.36 8.87 -3.46
N ILE A 12 1.53 7.78 -2.69
CA ILE A 12 1.46 7.79 -1.24
C ILE A 12 2.75 8.37 -0.64
N PRO A 13 2.69 9.49 0.09
CA PRO A 13 3.86 10.08 0.73
C PRO A 13 4.48 9.12 1.75
N GLY A 14 5.77 8.85 1.58
CA GLY A 14 6.50 7.89 2.41
C GLY A 14 6.51 6.45 1.88
N VAL A 15 5.80 6.14 0.79
CA VAL A 15 5.86 4.81 0.14
C VAL A 15 6.70 4.89 -1.13
N GLY A 16 8.02 4.81 -0.94
CA GLY A 16 8.96 4.72 -2.06
C GLY A 16 8.89 3.37 -2.81
N PRO A 17 9.61 3.24 -3.95
CA PRO A 17 9.58 2.05 -4.80
C PRO A 17 9.95 0.75 -4.06
N LYS A 18 10.85 0.84 -3.08
CA LYS A 18 11.26 -0.31 -2.24
C LYS A 18 10.09 -0.83 -1.39
N ARG A 19 9.34 0.07 -0.76
CA ARG A 19 8.16 -0.28 0.07
C ARG A 19 7.04 -0.84 -0.80
N GLN A 20 6.81 -0.24 -1.96
CA GLN A 20 5.90 -0.75 -2.99
C GLN A 20 6.20 -2.19 -3.37
N GLN A 21 7.44 -2.49 -3.73
CA GLN A 21 7.84 -3.85 -4.10
C GLN A 21 7.61 -4.83 -2.96
N VAL A 22 7.87 -4.44 -1.71
CA VAL A 22 7.61 -5.30 -0.55
C VAL A 22 6.11 -5.58 -0.40
N LEU A 23 5.25 -4.55 -0.49
CA LEU A 23 3.81 -4.74 -0.42
C LEU A 23 3.30 -5.61 -1.58
N LEU A 24 3.72 -5.33 -2.81
CA LEU A 24 3.34 -6.12 -3.98
C LEU A 24 3.85 -7.56 -3.89
N SER A 25 5.06 -7.78 -3.35
CA SER A 25 5.59 -9.13 -3.15
C SER A 25 4.86 -9.87 -2.03
N ARG A 26 4.38 -9.17 -1.00
CA ARG A 26 3.69 -9.77 0.14
C ARG A 26 2.22 -10.07 -0.14
N PHE A 27 1.52 -9.15 -0.81
CA PHE A 27 0.06 -9.18 -1.01
C PHE A 27 -0.34 -9.49 -2.45
N GLY A 28 0.56 -9.30 -3.42
CA GLY A 28 0.31 -9.57 -4.84
C GLY A 28 -0.41 -8.44 -5.59
N SER A 29 -1.38 -7.75 -4.96
CA SER A 29 -2.14 -6.67 -5.61
C SER A 29 -2.61 -5.59 -4.63
N VAL A 30 -2.92 -4.39 -5.14
CA VAL A 30 -3.50 -3.28 -4.35
C VAL A 30 -4.84 -3.67 -3.73
N ARG A 31 -5.65 -4.45 -4.44
CA ARG A 31 -6.90 -4.99 -3.90
C ARG A 31 -6.66 -5.92 -2.72
N ALA A 32 -5.69 -6.83 -2.83
CA ALA A 32 -5.31 -7.71 -1.73
C ALA A 32 -4.72 -6.92 -0.55
N ILE A 33 -3.99 -5.83 -0.80
CA ILE A 33 -3.54 -4.91 0.26
C ILE A 33 -4.75 -4.32 0.99
N ARG A 34 -5.73 -3.76 0.25
CA ARG A 34 -6.99 -3.24 0.82
C ARG A 34 -7.73 -4.28 1.65
N GLU A 35 -7.88 -5.50 1.13
CA GLU A 35 -8.56 -6.61 1.82
C GLU A 35 -7.80 -7.08 3.06
N ALA A 36 -6.47 -7.03 3.06
CA ALA A 36 -5.65 -7.43 4.20
C ALA A 36 -5.72 -6.45 5.39
N GLY A 37 -6.09 -5.20 5.16
CA GLY A 37 -6.26 -4.20 6.20
C GLY A 37 -4.96 -3.65 6.80
N VAL A 38 -5.11 -2.67 7.71
CA VAL A 38 -4.00 -1.94 8.33
C VAL A 38 -3.07 -2.89 9.08
N ASP A 39 -3.61 -3.84 9.84
CA ASP A 39 -2.86 -4.83 10.62
C ASP A 39 -1.86 -5.61 9.78
N ALA A 40 -2.27 -6.08 8.60
CA ALA A 40 -1.40 -6.85 7.74
C ALA A 40 -0.27 -5.98 7.16
N VAL A 41 -0.55 -4.71 6.83
CA VAL A 41 0.47 -3.77 6.36
C VAL A 41 1.45 -3.44 7.48
N THR A 42 0.99 -3.24 8.72
CA THR A 42 1.88 -3.05 9.88
C THR A 42 2.71 -4.28 10.23
N ALA A 43 2.24 -5.49 9.90
CA ALA A 43 3.01 -6.70 10.07
C ALA A 43 4.20 -6.80 9.11
N VAL A 44 4.25 -5.95 8.07
CA VAL A 44 5.37 -5.88 7.15
C VAL A 44 6.52 -5.06 7.75
N PRO A 45 7.75 -5.60 7.80
CA PRO A 45 8.88 -4.85 8.34
C PRO A 45 9.14 -3.56 7.54
N GLY A 46 9.24 -2.44 8.27
CA GLY A 46 9.46 -1.10 7.69
C GLY A 46 8.18 -0.31 7.41
N PHE A 47 7.02 -0.82 7.85
CA PHE A 47 5.74 -0.12 7.86
C PHE A 47 5.27 0.09 9.31
N SER A 48 4.96 1.33 9.64
CA SER A 48 4.40 1.71 10.94
C SER A 48 2.88 1.84 10.85
N ASP A 49 2.17 1.81 11.99
CA ASP A 49 0.71 1.98 12.04
C ASP A 49 0.25 3.26 11.31
N THR A 50 0.94 4.37 11.53
CA THR A 50 0.66 5.63 10.82
C THR A 50 0.77 5.47 9.30
N LEU A 51 1.83 4.83 8.82
CA LEU A 51 2.05 4.65 7.37
C LEU A 51 1.02 3.67 6.78
N ALA A 52 0.70 2.60 7.49
CA ALA A 52 -0.30 1.63 7.09
C ALA A 52 -1.70 2.27 6.96
N ARG A 53 -2.08 3.11 7.93
CA ARG A 53 -3.33 3.90 7.85
C ARG A 53 -3.33 4.86 6.68
N THR A 54 -2.24 5.61 6.46
CA THR A 54 -2.11 6.51 5.31
C THR A 54 -2.25 5.75 3.99
N ILE A 55 -1.62 4.59 3.86
CA ILE A 55 -1.76 3.73 2.68
C ILE A 55 -3.22 3.34 2.48
N MET A 56 -3.87 2.81 3.52
CA MET A 56 -5.26 2.38 3.42
C MET A 56 -6.21 3.52 3.09
N SER A 57 -6.02 4.70 3.70
CA SER A 57 -6.78 5.90 3.35
C SER A 57 -6.65 6.25 1.88
N HIS A 58 -5.42 6.36 1.35
CA HIS A 58 -5.21 6.68 -0.07
C HIS A 58 -5.79 5.63 -1.01
N LEU A 59 -5.63 4.35 -0.66
CA LEU A 59 -6.19 3.27 -1.44
C LEU A 59 -7.71 3.36 -1.45
N ASN A 60 -8.35 3.65 -0.30
CA ASN A 60 -9.80 3.78 -0.13
C ASN A 60 -10.41 5.01 -0.82
N GLU A 61 -9.67 6.12 -0.94
CA GLU A 61 -10.16 7.34 -1.60
C GLU A 61 -10.11 7.32 -3.14
N SER A 62 -9.47 6.32 -3.76
CA SER A 62 -9.27 6.28 -5.22
C SER A 62 -10.43 5.64 -6.02
N GLU A 63 -11.65 5.57 -5.47
CA GLU A 63 -12.86 5.12 -6.21
C GLU A 63 -13.44 6.18 -7.16
#